data_AF-A0AAV2QC74-F1
#
_entry.id   AF-A0AAV2QC74-F1
#
_cell.length_a   1.000
_cell.length_b   1.000
_cell.length_c   1.000
_cell.angle_alpha   90.00
_cell.angle_beta   90.00
_cell.angle_gamma   90.00
#
_symmetry.space_group_name_H-M   'P 1'
#
loop_
_entity.id
_entity.type
_entity.pdbx_description
1 polymer ?
#
loop_
_entity_poly.entity_id
_entity_poly.type
_entity_poly.pdbx_seq_one_letter_code
_entity_poly.pdbx_strand_id
1 'polypeptide(L)'
;DSWNHTRRVIQAITHYELNTCIKFKEVAGNFAGDHVKFAGFQFQGKKCWSEGVGRMSYTEKNRGQRVAVAETCSLGTVIHEIGHALGFPHEHSRSDRDKVIKLLWDNIRNNSYTKNNFKTFETYNDVPYDLSSIMHYGPHSRSKKNWYSFVTVDPYDIRHIRVDQIPGRDRLSFRDIKNANIGYKCIDKWKAKFPNSPTCENEGFIGSEGKCICHSGTQGDRCQHKLRPNYYPDLTCGGNVTKRMILQPNPTTDGKKTERCMWWIQAAECRKAQLTVLAFNMKPPCNKYTNFFEIRRIDPVLPGRQHCTDVEIGARILSKNQDVFIDYRGRPAFSNFRIRVDFVEDPGC
;
A
#
# COMPACT_ATOMS: atom_id res chain seq x y z
N ASP A 1 30.36 -10.27 -12.25
CA ASP A 1 29.27 -9.72 -11.39
C ASP A 1 28.55 -8.46 -11.90
N SER A 2 28.84 -7.91 -13.10
CA SER A 2 28.03 -6.84 -13.72
C SER A 2 26.60 -7.26 -14.13
N TRP A 3 26.39 -8.56 -14.37
CA TRP A 3 25.13 -9.12 -14.87
C TRP A 3 23.94 -8.98 -13.91
N ASN A 4 24.17 -9.05 -12.58
CA ASN A 4 23.08 -9.01 -11.61
C ASN A 4 22.53 -7.57 -11.42
N HIS A 5 23.35 -6.54 -11.64
CA HIS A 5 22.95 -5.14 -11.56
C HIS A 5 22.05 -4.74 -12.72
N THR A 6 22.52 -5.00 -13.94
CA THR A 6 21.78 -4.73 -15.17
C THR A 6 20.44 -5.45 -15.17
N ARG A 7 20.39 -6.71 -14.69
CA ARG A 7 19.14 -7.46 -14.57
C ARG A 7 18.11 -6.77 -13.69
N ARG A 8 18.47 -6.28 -12.48
CA ARG A 8 17.54 -5.59 -11.58
C ARG A 8 17.04 -4.27 -12.15
N VAL A 9 17.94 -3.52 -12.81
CA VAL A 9 17.56 -2.27 -13.51
C VAL A 9 16.55 -2.58 -14.61
N ILE A 10 16.81 -3.59 -15.45
CA ILE A 10 15.88 -4.00 -16.50
C ILE A 10 14.54 -4.45 -15.88
N GLN A 11 14.55 -5.27 -14.83
CA GLN A 11 13.31 -5.70 -14.15
C GLN A 11 12.52 -4.51 -13.60
N ALA A 12 13.18 -3.53 -12.99
CA ALA A 12 12.52 -2.34 -12.47
C ALA A 12 11.96 -1.45 -13.59
N ILE A 13 12.71 -1.28 -14.68
CA ILE A 13 12.23 -0.60 -15.90
C ILE A 13 11.00 -1.30 -16.45
N THR A 14 11.07 -2.62 -16.69
CA THR A 14 9.95 -3.42 -17.17
C THR A 14 8.75 -3.31 -16.24
N HIS A 15 8.97 -3.26 -14.93
CA HIS A 15 7.89 -3.07 -13.97
C HIS A 15 7.14 -1.74 -14.18
N TYR A 16 7.85 -0.63 -14.41
CA TYR A 16 7.20 0.64 -14.78
C TYR A 16 6.51 0.56 -16.14
N GLU A 17 7.16 -0.03 -17.15
CA GLU A 17 6.62 -0.10 -18.51
C GLU A 17 5.37 -0.97 -18.66
N LEU A 18 5.21 -1.99 -17.80
CA LEU A 18 4.04 -2.86 -17.76
C LEU A 18 2.86 -2.22 -17.03
N ASN A 19 3.12 -1.37 -16.03
CA ASN A 19 2.08 -0.78 -15.19
C ASN A 19 1.70 0.65 -15.60
N THR A 20 2.48 1.28 -16.48
CA THR A 20 2.29 2.67 -16.89
C THR A 20 2.47 2.87 -18.39
N CYS A 21 2.17 4.08 -18.88
CA CYS A 21 2.52 4.49 -20.24
C CYS A 21 3.97 5.00 -20.37
N ILE A 22 4.76 5.01 -19.28
CA ILE A 22 6.16 5.42 -19.29
C ILE A 22 6.97 4.35 -20.01
N LYS A 23 7.87 4.77 -20.90
CA LYS A 23 8.75 3.89 -21.67
C LYS A 23 10.20 4.35 -21.52
N PHE A 24 11.09 3.39 -21.40
CA PHE A 24 12.52 3.61 -21.31
C PHE A 24 13.17 3.22 -22.63
N LYS A 25 13.96 4.12 -23.18
CA LYS A 25 14.74 3.88 -24.38
C LYS A 25 16.20 4.00 -24.03
N GLU A 26 16.96 2.93 -24.27
CA GLU A 26 18.42 2.98 -24.14
C GLU A 26 18.98 3.98 -25.16
N VAL A 27 19.91 4.80 -24.70
CA VAL A 27 20.59 5.81 -25.50
C VAL A 27 22.07 5.48 -25.60
N ALA A 28 22.70 5.88 -26.70
CA ALA A 28 24.13 5.68 -26.89
C ALA A 28 24.94 6.36 -25.78
N GLY A 29 26.13 5.83 -25.48
CA GLY A 29 27.01 6.38 -24.44
C GLY A 29 27.51 7.81 -24.71
N ASN A 30 27.29 8.37 -25.90
CA ASN A 30 27.59 9.77 -26.24
C ASN A 30 26.33 10.66 -26.33
N PHE A 31 25.18 10.18 -25.84
CA PHE A 31 23.93 10.91 -25.89
C PHE A 31 24.03 12.26 -25.15
N ALA A 32 23.54 13.31 -25.80
CA ALA A 32 23.68 14.70 -25.36
C ALA A 32 22.40 15.29 -24.75
N GLY A 33 21.28 14.57 -24.77
CA GLY A 33 20.04 15.01 -24.15
C GLY A 33 19.90 14.57 -22.69
N ASP A 34 18.85 15.02 -22.02
CA ASP A 34 18.52 14.57 -20.66
C ASP A 34 18.17 13.09 -20.66
N HIS A 35 18.83 12.33 -19.78
CA HIS A 35 18.64 10.90 -19.63
C HIS A 35 19.01 10.48 -18.21
N VAL A 36 18.46 9.36 -17.76
CA VAL A 36 18.90 8.69 -16.53
C VAL A 36 20.11 7.82 -16.83
N LYS A 37 21.06 7.79 -15.89
CA LYS A 37 22.28 6.98 -15.97
C LYS A 37 22.40 6.11 -14.73
N PHE A 38 22.18 4.81 -14.91
CA PHE A 38 22.31 3.83 -13.84
C PHE A 38 23.78 3.54 -13.55
N ALA A 39 24.23 3.75 -12.31
CA ALA A 39 25.64 3.61 -11.92
C ALA A 39 25.78 2.60 -10.77
N GLY A 40 26.60 1.55 -10.98
CA GLY A 40 26.74 0.44 -10.03
C GLY A 40 27.95 0.49 -9.09
N PHE A 41 29.07 1.12 -9.49
CA PHE A 41 30.39 0.82 -8.89
C PHE A 41 31.19 2.01 -8.36
N GLN A 42 30.79 3.25 -8.68
CA GLN A 42 31.66 4.42 -8.42
C GLN A 42 31.42 5.12 -7.08
N PHE A 43 30.37 4.76 -6.34
CA PHE A 43 30.05 5.43 -5.07
C PHE A 43 30.42 4.51 -3.90
N GLN A 44 31.48 4.87 -3.19
CA GLN A 44 31.92 4.20 -1.96
C GLN A 44 30.80 4.27 -0.90
N GLY A 45 29.95 3.25 -0.90
CA GLY A 45 28.84 3.12 0.03
C GLY A 45 27.81 2.15 -0.53
N LYS A 46 27.42 1.15 0.28
CA LYS A 46 26.36 0.17 0.00
C LYS A 46 24.96 0.81 -0.06
N LYS A 47 24.83 1.96 -0.73
CA LYS A 47 23.66 2.84 -0.73
C LYS A 47 23.07 2.95 -2.13
N CYS A 48 21.75 2.96 -2.18
CA CYS A 48 20.95 3.23 -3.37
C CYS A 48 20.42 4.65 -3.24
N TRP A 49 20.39 5.42 -4.33
CA TRP A 49 19.89 6.79 -4.34
C TRP A 49 19.66 7.28 -5.78
N SER A 50 18.68 8.16 -5.97
CA SER A 50 18.54 9.04 -7.12
C SER A 50 19.14 10.41 -6.83
N GLU A 51 19.82 11.00 -7.81
CA GLU A 51 20.45 12.33 -7.68
C GLU A 51 19.46 13.46 -7.38
N GLY A 52 18.21 13.27 -7.80
CA GLY A 52 17.14 14.22 -7.56
C GLY A 52 15.77 13.61 -7.82
N VAL A 53 14.75 14.43 -7.60
CA VAL A 53 13.36 14.10 -7.88
C VAL A 53 12.94 14.81 -9.16
N GLY A 54 12.53 14.03 -10.16
CA GLY A 54 12.11 14.51 -11.47
C GLY A 54 13.28 14.71 -12.45
N ARG A 55 12.94 15.23 -13.64
CA ARG A 55 13.89 15.46 -14.72
C ARG A 55 14.91 16.53 -14.34
N MET A 56 16.19 16.16 -14.38
CA MET A 56 17.31 17.09 -14.25
C MET A 56 18.01 17.27 -15.60
N SER A 57 18.39 18.51 -15.92
CA SER A 57 19.10 18.86 -17.15
C SER A 57 20.53 19.26 -16.87
N TYR A 58 21.44 18.87 -17.76
CA TYR A 58 22.87 19.12 -17.60
C TYR A 58 23.49 19.57 -18.92
N THR A 59 24.43 20.52 -18.83
CA THR A 59 25.17 21.06 -19.99
C THR A 59 26.29 20.13 -20.47
N GLU A 60 26.77 19.26 -19.59
CA GLU A 60 27.81 18.26 -19.88
C GLU A 60 27.26 17.08 -20.70
N LYS A 61 27.88 16.79 -21.84
CA LYS A 61 27.57 15.61 -22.67
C LYS A 61 27.82 14.33 -21.85
N ASN A 62 26.95 13.32 -21.98
CA ASN A 62 27.07 12.02 -21.29
C ASN A 62 27.07 12.07 -19.74
N ARG A 63 26.68 13.18 -19.11
CA ARG A 63 26.58 13.21 -17.65
C ARG A 63 25.41 12.36 -17.16
N GLY A 64 24.22 12.63 -17.70
CA GLY A 64 22.95 12.04 -17.26
C GLY A 64 22.62 12.37 -15.79
N GLN A 65 21.37 12.14 -15.41
CA GLN A 65 20.93 12.12 -14.01
C GLN A 65 21.25 10.76 -13.41
N ARG A 66 22.02 10.74 -12.32
CA ARG A 66 22.51 9.47 -11.76
C ARG A 66 21.44 8.78 -10.93
N VAL A 67 21.31 7.48 -11.16
CA VAL A 67 20.57 6.54 -10.29
C VAL A 67 21.55 5.47 -9.82
N ALA A 68 21.95 5.52 -8.56
CA ALA A 68 22.94 4.61 -8.00
C ALA A 68 22.29 3.29 -7.57
N VAL A 69 22.81 2.19 -8.11
CA VAL A 69 22.32 0.83 -7.86
C VAL A 69 23.48 -0.05 -7.37
N ALA A 70 23.74 0.00 -6.07
CA ALA A 70 24.70 -0.85 -5.40
C ALA A 70 24.28 -2.34 -5.36
N GLU A 71 25.22 -3.23 -5.05
CA GLU A 71 24.97 -4.67 -4.89
C GLU A 71 23.87 -4.97 -3.86
N THR A 72 23.79 -4.19 -2.79
CA THR A 72 22.81 -4.36 -1.71
C THR A 72 21.40 -3.86 -2.04
N CYS A 73 21.18 -3.22 -3.19
CA CYS A 73 19.86 -2.70 -3.56
C CYS A 73 18.90 -3.85 -3.90
N SER A 74 17.77 -3.94 -3.20
CA SER A 74 16.73 -4.88 -3.65
C SER A 74 16.09 -4.40 -4.95
N LEU A 75 15.35 -5.27 -5.64
CA LEU A 75 14.54 -4.86 -6.81
C LEU A 75 13.63 -3.68 -6.46
N GLY A 76 12.94 -3.74 -5.33
CA GLY A 76 12.07 -2.64 -4.90
C GLY A 76 12.82 -1.35 -4.59
N THR A 77 14.05 -1.42 -4.08
CA THR A 77 14.87 -0.22 -3.94
C THR A 77 15.19 0.39 -5.31
N VAL A 78 15.51 -0.42 -6.32
CA VAL A 78 15.74 0.10 -7.68
C VAL A 78 14.48 0.74 -8.26
N ILE A 79 13.31 0.12 -8.07
CA ILE A 79 12.01 0.69 -8.46
C ILE A 79 11.79 2.04 -7.75
N HIS A 80 12.08 2.13 -6.45
CA HIS A 80 11.98 3.37 -5.67
C HIS A 80 12.87 4.49 -6.23
N GLU A 81 14.15 4.19 -6.52
CA GLU A 81 15.05 5.21 -7.06
C GLU A 81 14.68 5.65 -8.48
N ILE A 82 14.13 4.75 -9.30
CA ILE A 82 13.53 5.12 -10.58
C ILE A 82 12.32 6.05 -10.34
N GLY A 83 11.51 5.77 -9.32
CA GLY A 83 10.39 6.64 -8.90
C GLY A 83 10.82 8.07 -8.62
N HIS A 84 11.91 8.26 -7.86
CA HIS A 84 12.50 9.59 -7.66
C HIS A 84 12.86 10.24 -8.99
N ALA A 85 13.60 9.55 -9.87
CA ALA A 85 13.98 10.10 -11.17
C ALA A 85 12.77 10.47 -12.05
N LEU A 86 11.65 9.75 -11.92
CA LEU A 86 10.38 10.05 -12.59
C LEU A 86 9.58 11.19 -11.93
N GLY A 87 10.02 11.73 -10.79
CA GLY A 87 9.37 12.88 -10.16
C GLY A 87 8.50 12.56 -8.95
N PHE A 88 8.54 11.33 -8.43
CA PHE A 88 7.80 10.95 -7.23
C PHE A 88 8.69 11.15 -6.00
N PRO A 89 8.36 12.10 -5.10
CA PRO A 89 9.05 12.23 -3.83
C PRO A 89 8.56 11.17 -2.83
N HIS A 90 9.12 11.17 -1.62
CA HIS A 90 8.66 10.25 -0.58
C HIS A 90 7.21 10.52 -0.15
N GLU A 91 6.45 9.45 0.07
CA GLU A 91 5.04 9.54 0.48
C GLU A 91 4.87 10.28 1.83
N HIS A 92 5.81 10.09 2.77
CA HIS A 92 5.79 10.79 4.06
C HIS A 92 6.12 12.28 3.98
N SER A 93 6.39 12.82 2.80
CA SER A 93 6.62 14.25 2.60
C SER A 93 5.41 14.95 1.97
N ARG A 94 4.28 14.27 1.80
CA ARG A 94 3.02 14.90 1.41
C ARG A 94 2.53 15.93 2.43
N SER A 95 1.83 16.94 1.94
CA SER A 95 1.17 17.98 2.75
C SER A 95 0.12 17.43 3.73
N ASP A 96 -0.53 16.31 3.39
CA ASP A 96 -1.59 15.68 4.18
C ASP A 96 -1.10 14.57 5.12
N ARG A 97 0.21 14.29 5.19
CA ARG A 97 0.76 13.15 5.95
C ARG A 97 0.31 13.13 7.41
N ASP A 98 0.19 14.30 8.03
CA ASP A 98 -0.02 14.41 9.48
C ASP A 98 -1.46 14.02 9.88
N LYS A 99 -2.34 13.80 8.89
CA LYS A 99 -3.65 13.14 9.06
C LYS A 99 -3.54 11.62 9.20
N VAL A 100 -2.42 11.02 8.76
CA VAL A 100 -2.24 9.56 8.63
C VAL A 100 -1.12 9.05 9.52
N ILE A 101 -0.01 9.77 9.63
CA ILE A 101 1.14 9.44 10.50
C ILE A 101 1.45 10.56 11.49
N LYS A 102 2.00 10.18 12.63
CA LYS A 102 2.54 11.07 13.66
C LYS A 102 4.04 10.83 13.80
N LEU A 103 4.83 11.87 13.55
CA LEU A 103 6.28 11.84 13.76
C LEU A 103 6.61 11.85 15.26
N LEU A 104 7.51 10.95 15.68
CA LEU A 104 8.04 10.86 17.03
C LEU A 104 9.41 11.56 17.06
N TRP A 105 9.41 12.89 17.08
CA TRP A 105 10.63 13.71 16.97
C TRP A 105 11.70 13.37 18.01
N ASP A 106 11.30 12.95 19.22
CA ASP A 106 12.22 12.51 20.27
C ASP A 106 13.00 11.25 19.89
N ASN A 107 12.45 10.42 19.00
CA ASN A 107 13.09 9.21 18.49
C ASN A 107 13.93 9.46 17.23
N ILE A 108 13.73 10.60 16.55
CA ILE A 108 14.38 10.96 15.29
C ILE A 108 15.73 11.66 15.54
N ARG A 109 16.77 11.32 14.77
CA ARG A 109 18.09 11.97 14.87
C ARG A 109 17.96 13.49 14.66
N ASN A 110 18.34 14.26 15.67
CA ASN A 110 18.28 15.72 15.64
C ASN A 110 19.49 16.31 14.92
N ASN A 111 19.48 16.31 13.59
CA ASN A 111 20.45 17.02 12.76
C ASN A 111 19.75 17.64 11.54
N SER A 112 20.38 18.68 10.96
CA SER A 112 19.80 19.45 9.84
C SER A 112 19.42 18.57 8.65
N TYR A 113 20.28 17.60 8.31
CA TYR A 113 20.01 16.64 7.24
C TYR A 113 18.72 15.85 7.49
N THR A 114 18.55 15.25 8.68
CA THR A 114 17.33 14.53 9.03
C THR A 114 16.09 15.43 9.01
N LYS A 115 16.19 16.65 9.56
CA LYS A 115 15.07 17.60 9.54
C LYS A 115 14.61 17.90 8.12
N ASN A 116 15.55 18.09 7.19
CA ASN A 116 15.22 18.30 5.78
C ASN A 116 14.51 17.10 5.14
N ASN A 117 14.80 15.87 5.56
CA ASN A 117 14.15 14.67 5.02
C ASN A 117 12.71 14.46 5.53
N PHE A 118 12.30 15.16 6.59
CA PHE A 118 10.92 15.15 7.09
C PHE A 118 10.17 16.45 6.76
N LYS A 119 10.69 17.28 5.85
CA LYS A 119 9.91 18.41 5.32
C LYS A 119 8.74 17.88 4.49
N THR A 120 7.59 18.55 4.62
CA THR A 120 6.48 18.42 3.68
C THR A 120 6.68 19.35 2.50
N PHE A 121 6.01 19.05 1.40
CA PHE A 121 5.81 19.95 0.27
C PHE A 121 4.34 19.93 -0.13
N GLU A 122 3.90 20.99 -0.81
CA GLU A 122 2.55 21.05 -1.38
C GLU A 122 2.35 19.93 -2.39
N THR A 123 1.23 19.23 -2.28
CA THR A 123 0.90 18.05 -3.09
C THR A 123 -0.56 18.11 -3.51
N TYR A 124 -0.87 17.70 -4.74
CA TYR A 124 -2.24 17.68 -5.25
C TYR A 124 -3.16 16.73 -4.45
N ASN A 125 -2.61 15.64 -3.91
CA ASN A 125 -3.32 14.64 -3.11
C ASN A 125 -4.51 13.97 -3.84
N ASP A 126 -4.50 13.93 -5.17
CA ASP A 126 -5.53 13.30 -6.01
C ASP A 126 -5.71 11.79 -5.76
N VAL A 127 -4.69 11.15 -5.19
CA VAL A 127 -4.72 9.77 -4.71
C VAL A 127 -4.54 9.77 -3.20
N PRO A 128 -5.35 9.01 -2.44
CA PRO A 128 -5.24 8.95 -0.99
C PRO A 128 -3.86 8.47 -0.54
N TYR A 129 -3.43 8.94 0.63
CA TYR A 129 -2.12 8.59 1.21
C TYR A 129 -1.92 7.07 1.28
N ASP A 130 -0.75 6.58 0.85
CA ASP A 130 -0.47 5.16 0.75
C ASP A 130 0.66 4.69 1.67
N LEU A 131 0.30 4.13 2.83
CA LEU A 131 1.27 3.54 3.75
C LEU A 131 2.04 2.34 3.16
N SER A 132 1.50 1.71 2.11
CA SER A 132 2.14 0.60 1.39
C SER A 132 3.03 1.05 0.23
N SER A 133 3.05 2.36 -0.08
CA SER A 133 3.81 2.93 -1.18
C SER A 133 5.27 2.51 -1.08
N ILE A 134 5.85 2.17 -2.23
CA ILE A 134 7.28 1.94 -2.34
C ILE A 134 8.06 3.20 -1.98
N MET A 135 7.47 4.38 -2.15
CA MET A 135 8.02 5.70 -1.83
C MET A 135 7.89 6.08 -0.34
N HIS A 136 7.22 5.28 0.49
CA HIS A 136 7.10 5.58 1.91
C HIS A 136 8.41 5.26 2.66
N TYR A 137 8.77 6.02 3.69
CA TYR A 137 9.86 5.62 4.60
C TYR A 137 9.49 4.41 5.44
N GLY A 138 10.51 3.66 5.88
CA GLY A 138 10.34 2.63 6.91
C GLY A 138 10.17 3.23 8.31
N PRO A 139 9.56 2.49 9.26
CA PRO A 139 9.25 2.92 10.64
C PRO A 139 10.42 3.54 11.38
N HIS A 140 11.60 2.97 11.18
CA HIS A 140 12.81 3.26 11.94
C HIS A 140 13.74 4.23 11.18
N SER A 141 13.26 4.78 10.06
CA SER A 141 14.05 5.67 9.20
C SER A 141 14.54 6.88 9.98
N ARG A 142 15.85 7.10 9.98
CA ARG A 142 16.52 8.20 10.71
C ARG A 142 16.34 8.16 12.23
N SER A 143 16.06 6.99 12.80
CA SER A 143 15.95 6.80 14.24
C SER A 143 17.29 6.94 14.98
N LYS A 144 17.25 7.41 16.22
CA LYS A 144 18.40 7.51 17.13
C LYS A 144 18.91 6.11 17.56
N LYS A 145 18.00 5.22 17.93
CA LYS A 145 18.30 3.90 18.53
C LYS A 145 17.43 2.76 17.97
N ASN A 146 17.10 2.81 16.67
CA ASN A 146 16.19 1.88 16.02
C ASN A 146 14.76 1.83 16.63
N TRP A 147 14.36 2.90 17.32
CA TRP A 147 12.98 3.14 17.74
C TRP A 147 12.11 3.59 16.58
N TYR A 148 10.79 3.52 16.74
CA TYR A 148 9.86 4.09 15.77
C TYR A 148 10.09 5.59 15.63
N SER A 149 10.42 6.04 14.43
CA SER A 149 10.49 7.45 14.06
C SER A 149 9.10 8.05 13.83
N PHE A 150 8.12 7.23 13.47
CA PHE A 150 6.74 7.64 13.33
C PHE A 150 5.80 6.47 13.62
N VAL A 151 4.57 6.81 14.01
CA VAL A 151 3.46 5.89 14.18
C VAL A 151 2.30 6.33 13.29
N THR A 152 1.32 5.46 13.01
CA THR A 152 0.08 5.85 12.36
C THR A 152 -0.77 6.60 13.38
N VAL A 153 -1.49 7.63 12.95
CA VAL A 153 -2.45 8.36 13.80
C VAL A 153 -3.54 7.40 14.29
N ASP A 154 -3.92 6.43 13.44
CA ASP A 154 -4.72 5.30 13.87
C ASP A 154 -3.82 4.23 14.54
N PRO A 155 -3.96 3.97 15.86
CA PRO A 155 -3.15 2.97 16.56
C PRO A 155 -3.40 1.53 16.08
N TYR A 156 -4.43 1.31 15.28
CA TYR A 156 -4.73 0.01 14.69
C TYR A 156 -3.98 -0.21 13.35
N ASP A 157 -3.53 0.85 12.67
CA ASP A 157 -2.75 0.71 11.41
C ASP A 157 -1.26 0.41 11.63
N ILE A 158 -0.86 0.09 12.87
CA ILE A 158 0.55 -0.02 13.29
C ILE A 158 1.35 -1.09 12.53
N ARG A 159 0.68 -2.04 11.85
CA ARG A 159 1.36 -3.03 10.99
C ARG A 159 1.77 -2.49 9.63
N HIS A 160 1.17 -1.43 9.10
CA HIS A 160 1.67 -0.77 7.90
C HIS A 160 3.00 -0.05 8.15
N ILE A 161 3.31 0.18 9.42
CA ILE A 161 4.59 0.71 9.86
C ILE A 161 5.62 -0.41 9.97
N ARG A 162 5.26 -1.69 9.85
CA ARG A 162 6.24 -2.78 9.65
C ARG A 162 6.52 -2.89 8.14
N VAL A 163 7.01 -1.79 7.57
CA VAL A 163 7.32 -1.60 6.15
C VAL A 163 8.37 -2.62 5.65
N ASP A 164 9.16 -3.16 6.57
CA ASP A 164 10.11 -4.27 6.37
C ASP A 164 9.44 -5.65 6.26
N GLN A 165 8.21 -5.80 6.75
CA GLN A 165 7.45 -7.06 6.75
C GLN A 165 6.25 -7.06 5.81
N ILE A 166 6.00 -5.99 5.04
CA ILE A 166 5.04 -6.03 3.92
C ILE A 166 5.64 -6.98 2.88
N PRO A 167 5.03 -8.17 2.64
CA PRO A 167 5.42 -9.00 1.51
C PRO A 167 5.07 -8.21 0.25
N GLY A 168 6.06 -7.66 -0.48
CA GLY A 168 5.77 -6.87 -1.68
C GLY A 168 6.52 -5.54 -1.84
N ARG A 169 7.54 -5.19 -1.03
CA ARG A 169 8.52 -4.15 -1.41
C ARG A 169 9.46 -4.60 -2.54
N ASP A 170 8.93 -5.31 -3.52
CA ASP A 170 9.54 -5.70 -4.78
C ASP A 170 8.80 -5.10 -5.97
N ARG A 171 7.73 -4.31 -5.73
CA ARG A 171 6.86 -3.73 -6.77
C ARG A 171 6.20 -2.42 -6.30
N LEU A 172 5.74 -1.64 -7.27
CA LEU A 172 4.84 -0.50 -7.05
C LEU A 172 3.53 -0.95 -6.40
N SER A 173 3.01 -0.16 -5.46
CA SER A 173 1.65 -0.33 -4.96
C SER A 173 0.62 0.07 -6.04
N PHE A 174 -0.65 -0.24 -5.82
CA PHE A 174 -1.73 0.23 -6.71
C PHE A 174 -1.76 1.76 -6.82
N ARG A 175 -1.56 2.46 -5.71
CA ARG A 175 -1.60 3.92 -5.65
C ARG A 175 -0.32 4.55 -6.21
N ASP A 176 0.84 3.90 -6.11
CA ASP A 176 2.06 4.28 -6.84
C ASP A 176 1.80 4.26 -8.37
N ILE A 177 1.20 3.17 -8.86
CA ILE A 177 0.87 3.02 -10.29
C ILE A 177 -0.13 4.09 -10.72
N LYS A 178 -1.18 4.31 -9.93
CA LYS A 178 -2.21 5.32 -10.20
C LYS A 178 -1.62 6.73 -10.23
N ASN A 179 -0.80 7.09 -9.24
CA ASN A 179 -0.08 8.37 -9.21
C ASN A 179 0.81 8.56 -10.44
N ALA A 180 1.56 7.53 -10.84
CA ALA A 180 2.38 7.59 -12.04
C ALA A 180 1.55 7.81 -13.32
N ASN A 181 0.42 7.11 -13.43
CA ASN A 181 -0.48 7.21 -14.58
C ASN A 181 -1.24 8.54 -14.63
N ILE A 182 -1.54 9.17 -13.48
CA ILE A 182 -2.06 10.54 -13.42
C ILE A 182 -0.96 11.53 -13.84
N GLY A 183 0.21 11.48 -13.19
CA GLY A 183 1.30 12.44 -13.41
C GLY A 183 1.81 12.47 -14.85
N TYR A 184 1.88 11.31 -15.53
CA TYR A 184 2.30 11.20 -16.93
C TYR A 184 1.12 11.20 -17.94
N LYS A 185 -0.08 11.54 -17.47
CA LYS A 185 -1.33 11.63 -18.26
C LYS A 185 -1.64 10.35 -19.03
N CYS A 186 -1.25 9.19 -18.49
CA CYS A 186 -1.51 7.90 -19.09
C CYS A 186 -3.02 7.60 -19.13
N ILE A 187 -3.72 7.91 -18.03
CA ILE A 187 -5.18 7.72 -17.93
C ILE A 187 -5.90 8.52 -19.02
N ASP A 188 -5.53 9.78 -19.22
CA ASP A 188 -6.13 10.64 -20.25
C ASP A 188 -5.86 10.11 -21.67
N LYS A 189 -4.62 9.70 -21.94
CA LYS A 189 -4.25 9.08 -23.23
C LYS A 189 -5.06 7.81 -23.51
N TRP A 190 -5.26 6.96 -22.50
CA TRP A 190 -6.03 5.74 -22.66
C TRP A 190 -7.53 6.01 -22.79
N LYS A 191 -8.09 6.97 -22.04
CA LYS A 191 -9.47 7.43 -22.24
C LYS A 191 -9.70 8.00 -23.65
N ALA A 192 -8.76 8.80 -24.17
CA ALA A 192 -8.85 9.33 -25.53
C ALA A 192 -8.76 8.22 -26.60
N LYS A 193 -7.92 7.20 -26.36
CA LYS A 193 -7.80 6.03 -27.24
C LYS A 193 -9.03 5.12 -27.20
N PHE A 194 -9.69 5.04 -26.05
CA PHE A 194 -10.85 4.18 -25.79
C PHE A 194 -12.03 5.02 -25.26
N PRO A 195 -12.69 5.82 -26.12
CA PRO A 195 -13.73 6.76 -25.67
C PRO A 195 -14.96 6.08 -25.05
N ASN A 196 -15.19 4.80 -25.36
CA ASN A 196 -16.29 4.00 -24.82
C ASN A 196 -15.91 3.20 -23.56
N SER A 197 -14.74 3.45 -22.98
CA SER A 197 -14.31 2.81 -21.74
C SER A 197 -15.27 3.12 -20.58
N PRO A 198 -15.51 2.16 -19.67
CA PRO A 198 -16.37 2.40 -18.51
C PRO A 198 -15.79 3.46 -17.57
N THR A 199 -16.65 4.12 -16.80
CA THR A 199 -16.18 4.88 -15.64
C THR A 199 -15.79 3.90 -14.53
N CYS A 200 -14.55 3.95 -14.08
CA CYS A 200 -14.07 3.10 -13.00
C CYS A 200 -14.49 3.64 -11.63
N GLU A 201 -14.88 2.75 -10.75
CA GLU A 201 -15.32 2.98 -9.38
C GLU A 201 -14.25 2.51 -8.38
N ASN A 202 -14.43 2.83 -7.09
CA ASN A 202 -13.62 2.28 -5.98
C ASN A 202 -12.09 2.40 -6.20
N GLU A 203 -11.65 3.62 -6.48
CA GLU A 203 -10.26 3.97 -6.83
C GLU A 203 -9.71 3.38 -8.14
N GLY A 204 -10.48 2.58 -8.87
CA GLY A 204 -10.11 2.05 -10.18
C GLY A 204 -9.77 3.16 -11.19
N PHE A 205 -8.98 2.82 -12.20
CA PHE A 205 -8.63 3.73 -13.29
C PHE A 205 -8.51 2.98 -14.63
N ILE A 206 -8.70 3.67 -15.75
CA ILE A 206 -8.57 3.05 -17.08
C ILE A 206 -7.11 2.72 -17.35
N GLY A 207 -6.86 1.48 -17.79
CA GLY A 207 -5.55 0.98 -18.20
C GLY A 207 -5.32 1.01 -19.71
N SER A 208 -4.16 0.49 -20.13
CA SER A 208 -3.68 0.51 -21.52
C SER A 208 -4.55 -0.22 -22.55
N GLU A 209 -5.47 -1.06 -22.09
CA GLU A 209 -6.43 -1.82 -22.90
C GLU A 209 -7.84 -1.21 -22.89
N GLY A 210 -8.04 -0.03 -22.29
CA GLY A 210 -9.36 0.59 -22.17
C GLY A 210 -10.28 -0.08 -21.14
N LYS A 211 -9.74 -1.00 -20.33
CA LYS A 211 -10.44 -1.65 -19.21
C LYS A 211 -10.05 -1.02 -17.89
N CYS A 212 -10.92 -1.09 -16.89
CA CYS A 212 -10.59 -0.64 -15.55
C CYS A 212 -9.54 -1.55 -14.92
N ILE A 213 -8.49 -0.95 -14.39
CA ILE A 213 -7.54 -1.57 -13.47
C ILE A 213 -8.09 -1.33 -12.06
N CYS A 214 -8.47 -2.43 -11.42
CA CYS A 214 -9.08 -2.43 -10.10
C CYS A 214 -8.02 -2.53 -9.00
N HIS A 215 -8.24 -1.84 -7.89
CA HIS A 215 -7.43 -2.07 -6.71
C HIS A 215 -7.70 -3.49 -6.19
N SER A 216 -6.70 -4.13 -5.58
CA SER A 216 -6.72 -5.50 -5.05
C SER A 216 -7.96 -5.92 -4.21
N GLY A 217 -8.77 -4.99 -3.70
CA GLY A 217 -10.02 -5.26 -2.99
C GLY A 217 -11.30 -5.10 -3.83
N THR A 218 -11.18 -4.84 -5.12
CA THR A 218 -12.30 -4.46 -6.01
C THR A 218 -12.24 -5.26 -7.31
N GLN A 219 -13.40 -5.51 -7.92
CA GLN A 219 -13.51 -6.27 -9.16
C GLN A 219 -14.75 -5.87 -9.98
N GLY A 220 -14.91 -6.52 -11.13
CA GLY A 220 -15.92 -6.19 -12.13
C GLY A 220 -15.36 -5.21 -13.16
N ASP A 221 -16.04 -5.08 -14.29
CA ASP A 221 -15.57 -4.29 -15.43
C ASP A 221 -15.39 -2.80 -15.11
N ARG A 222 -16.07 -2.31 -14.07
CA ARG A 222 -15.95 -0.95 -13.54
C ARG A 222 -15.31 -0.90 -12.15
N CYS A 223 -14.79 -2.01 -11.63
CA CYS A 223 -14.35 -2.14 -10.23
C CYS A 223 -15.47 -1.89 -9.21
N GLN A 224 -16.73 -1.95 -9.63
CA GLN A 224 -17.92 -1.63 -8.84
C GLN A 224 -18.16 -2.60 -7.69
N HIS A 225 -17.64 -3.81 -7.79
CA HIS A 225 -17.79 -4.82 -6.75
C HIS A 225 -16.62 -4.72 -5.78
N LYS A 226 -16.85 -4.10 -4.61
CA LYS A 226 -15.96 -4.29 -3.46
C LYS A 226 -16.13 -5.75 -3.01
N LEU A 227 -15.04 -6.51 -3.03
CA LEU A 227 -14.91 -7.90 -2.55
C LEU A 227 -16.11 -8.84 -2.83
N ARG A 228 -16.01 -9.67 -3.88
CA ARG A 228 -16.83 -10.88 -4.08
C ARG A 228 -15.95 -12.15 -4.00
N PRO A 229 -16.56 -13.35 -3.83
CA PRO A 229 -15.89 -14.58 -3.35
C PRO A 229 -14.61 -15.00 -4.09
N ASN A 230 -14.49 -14.69 -5.37
CA ASN A 230 -13.47 -15.28 -6.24
C ASN A 230 -12.07 -14.66 -6.11
N TYR A 231 -11.88 -13.62 -5.30
CA TYR A 231 -10.53 -13.19 -4.91
C TYR A 231 -9.85 -14.24 -4.03
N TYR A 232 -10.65 -15.02 -3.30
CA TYR A 232 -10.24 -16.15 -2.49
C TYR A 232 -11.18 -17.31 -2.80
N PRO A 233 -10.90 -18.13 -3.84
CA PRO A 233 -11.79 -19.22 -4.27
C PRO A 233 -12.17 -20.20 -3.16
N ASP A 234 -11.44 -20.17 -2.04
CA ASP A 234 -11.60 -21.03 -0.86
C ASP A 234 -12.39 -20.38 0.30
N LEU A 235 -13.17 -19.31 0.09
CA LEU A 235 -14.02 -18.76 1.17
C LEU A 235 -15.13 -19.75 1.56
N THR A 236 -15.15 -20.12 2.83
CA THR A 236 -16.14 -21.06 3.41
C THR A 236 -17.28 -20.34 4.11
N CYS A 237 -17.11 -19.06 4.48
CA CYS A 237 -18.15 -18.24 5.08
C CYS A 237 -17.93 -16.73 4.84
N GLY A 238 -18.88 -15.88 5.24
CA GLY A 238 -18.79 -14.43 5.05
C GLY A 238 -19.97 -13.82 4.30
N GLY A 239 -19.78 -12.60 3.79
CA GLY A 239 -20.77 -11.87 2.99
C GLY A 239 -20.99 -10.43 3.43
N ASN A 240 -21.98 -9.78 2.82
CA ASN A 240 -22.34 -8.40 3.10
C ASN A 240 -23.19 -8.29 4.37
N VAL A 241 -22.89 -7.29 5.19
CA VAL A 241 -23.54 -7.02 6.47
C VAL A 241 -24.01 -5.57 6.45
N THR A 242 -25.30 -5.38 6.20
CA THR A 242 -25.97 -4.06 6.15
C THR A 242 -26.93 -3.83 7.32
N LYS A 243 -27.09 -4.83 8.18
CA LYS A 243 -27.96 -4.83 9.36
C LYS A 243 -27.28 -5.52 10.53
N ARG A 244 -27.75 -5.26 11.76
CA ARG A 244 -27.21 -5.87 12.98
C ARG A 244 -27.06 -7.39 12.80
N MET A 245 -25.87 -7.91 13.10
CA MET A 245 -25.54 -9.33 12.96
C MET A 245 -24.41 -9.72 13.92
N ILE A 246 -24.38 -10.98 14.35
CA ILE A 246 -23.22 -11.56 15.03
C ILE A 246 -22.39 -12.32 13.98
N LEU A 247 -21.14 -11.91 13.83
CA LEU A 247 -20.16 -12.53 12.95
C LEU A 247 -19.35 -13.56 13.74
N GLN A 248 -19.26 -14.75 13.20
CA GLN A 248 -18.45 -15.85 13.72
C GLN A 248 -18.14 -16.83 12.58
N PRO A 249 -17.01 -17.55 12.63
CA PRO A 249 -16.76 -18.67 11.71
C PRO A 249 -17.84 -19.74 11.87
N ASN A 250 -18.06 -20.56 10.84
CA ASN A 250 -18.99 -21.68 10.94
C ASN A 250 -18.31 -22.81 11.73
N PRO A 251 -18.86 -23.24 12.88
CA PRO A 251 -18.35 -24.43 13.53
C PRO A 251 -18.73 -25.65 12.67
N THR A 252 -17.84 -26.12 11.81
CA THR A 252 -18.05 -27.43 11.16
C THR A 252 -18.06 -28.50 12.24
N THR A 253 -18.90 -29.52 12.05
CA THR A 253 -19.03 -30.69 12.95
C THR A 253 -17.72 -31.43 13.20
N ASP A 254 -16.69 -31.24 12.36
CA ASP A 254 -15.36 -31.83 12.53
C ASP A 254 -14.34 -30.94 13.27
N GLY A 255 -14.56 -29.62 13.37
CA GLY A 255 -13.62 -28.64 13.95
C GLY A 255 -12.19 -28.62 13.38
N LYS A 256 -11.90 -29.46 12.38
CA LYS A 256 -10.55 -29.81 11.94
C LYS A 256 -10.13 -29.07 10.66
N LYS A 257 -11.10 -28.59 9.88
CA LYS A 257 -10.82 -27.84 8.64
C LYS A 257 -10.49 -26.38 8.93
N THR A 258 -9.53 -25.86 8.17
CA THR A 258 -9.23 -24.43 8.17
C THR A 258 -10.34 -23.73 7.38
N GLU A 259 -11.05 -22.83 8.04
CA GLU A 259 -12.01 -21.95 7.41
C GLU A 259 -11.34 -20.67 6.94
N ARG A 260 -11.95 -20.06 5.93
CA ARG A 260 -11.61 -18.73 5.47
C ARG A 260 -12.89 -17.94 5.30
N CYS A 261 -13.00 -16.83 6.01
CA CYS A 261 -14.20 -16.02 6.02
C CYS A 261 -13.90 -14.56 5.80
N MET A 262 -14.79 -13.88 5.08
CA MET A 262 -14.67 -12.45 4.82
C MET A 262 -16.02 -11.76 4.93
N TRP A 263 -16.12 -10.76 5.80
CA TRP A 263 -17.33 -9.95 5.94
C TRP A 263 -17.09 -8.53 5.46
N TRP A 264 -18.02 -8.04 4.64
CA TRP A 264 -18.11 -6.65 4.23
C TRP A 264 -19.24 -5.98 4.99
N ILE A 265 -18.90 -5.14 5.95
CA ILE A 265 -19.85 -4.41 6.77
C ILE A 265 -20.05 -3.02 6.17
N GLN A 266 -21.30 -2.68 5.87
CA GLN A 266 -21.69 -1.50 5.12
C GLN A 266 -22.67 -0.66 5.94
N ALA A 267 -22.19 0.45 6.48
CA ALA A 267 -23.02 1.43 7.14
C ALA A 267 -23.71 2.34 6.11
N ALA A 268 -24.93 2.78 6.43
CA ALA A 268 -25.64 3.76 5.62
C ALA A 268 -24.98 5.15 5.73
N GLU A 269 -25.46 6.11 4.93
CA GLU A 269 -25.09 7.52 5.06
C GLU A 269 -25.30 8.03 6.49
N CYS A 270 -24.34 8.84 6.96
CA CYS A 270 -24.27 9.35 8.34
C CYS A 270 -24.25 8.27 9.44
N ARG A 271 -23.83 7.04 9.12
CA ARG A 271 -23.65 5.96 10.10
C ARG A 271 -22.27 5.34 10.05
N LYS A 272 -21.87 4.79 11.20
CA LYS A 272 -20.65 4.02 11.40
C LYS A 272 -20.97 2.62 11.92
N ALA A 273 -20.14 1.65 11.54
CA ALA A 273 -20.21 0.31 12.09
C ALA A 273 -19.46 0.27 13.43
N GLN A 274 -20.12 -0.20 14.49
CA GLN A 274 -19.50 -0.50 15.78
C GLN A 274 -19.39 -2.01 15.94
N LEU A 275 -18.16 -2.50 16.00
CA LEU A 275 -17.87 -3.91 16.29
C LEU A 275 -17.68 -4.09 17.79
N THR A 276 -18.52 -4.91 18.41
CA THR A 276 -18.37 -5.30 19.82
C THR A 276 -17.83 -6.72 19.90
N VAL A 277 -16.67 -6.90 20.50
CA VAL A 277 -16.02 -8.20 20.65
C VAL A 277 -16.72 -8.98 21.77
N LEU A 278 -17.44 -10.04 21.42
CA LEU A 278 -18.14 -10.91 22.38
C LEU A 278 -17.26 -12.10 22.80
N ALA A 279 -16.43 -12.59 21.89
CA ALA A 279 -15.43 -13.62 22.14
C ALA A 279 -14.29 -13.46 21.12
N PHE A 280 -13.06 -13.74 21.55
CA PHE A 280 -11.91 -13.72 20.65
C PHE A 280 -10.82 -14.64 21.17
N ASN A 281 -10.39 -15.58 20.34
CA ASN A 281 -9.31 -16.50 20.65
C ASN A 281 -8.64 -16.91 19.34
N MET A 282 -7.44 -16.42 19.05
CA MET A 282 -6.62 -16.90 17.93
C MET A 282 -5.38 -17.60 18.47
N LYS A 283 -5.13 -18.84 18.02
CA LYS A 283 -3.92 -19.57 18.44
C LYS A 283 -2.69 -19.11 17.67
N PRO A 284 -1.61 -18.68 18.35
CA PRO A 284 -0.33 -18.43 17.67
C PRO A 284 0.23 -19.70 17.01
N PRO A 285 1.08 -19.57 15.97
CA PRO A 285 1.50 -18.32 15.36
C PRO A 285 0.39 -17.71 14.50
N CYS A 286 0.30 -16.38 14.48
CA CYS A 286 -0.68 -15.68 13.66
C CYS A 286 -0.03 -14.99 12.46
N ASN A 287 -0.27 -15.50 11.26
CA ASN A 287 0.18 -14.92 10.00
C ASN A 287 -0.74 -15.38 8.85
N LYS A 288 -0.54 -14.84 7.64
CA LYS A 288 -1.36 -15.15 6.46
C LYS A 288 -1.39 -16.64 6.05
N TYR A 289 -0.45 -17.46 6.52
CA TYR A 289 -0.33 -18.89 6.22
C TYR A 289 -0.96 -19.80 7.29
N THR A 290 -1.28 -19.25 8.47
CA THR A 290 -1.73 -20.01 9.65
C THR A 290 -3.05 -19.44 10.16
N ASN A 291 -3.06 -18.85 11.36
CA ASN A 291 -4.22 -18.19 11.95
C ASN A 291 -4.15 -16.69 11.62
N PHE A 292 -5.13 -16.18 10.90
CA PHE A 292 -5.19 -14.79 10.45
C PHE A 292 -6.53 -14.21 10.87
N PHE A 293 -6.50 -13.02 11.45
CA PHE A 293 -7.69 -12.23 11.68
C PHE A 293 -7.31 -10.77 11.48
N GLU A 294 -8.00 -10.06 10.60
CA GLU A 294 -7.73 -8.67 10.25
C GLU A 294 -9.02 -7.87 10.24
N ILE A 295 -8.97 -6.66 10.80
CA ILE A 295 -10.05 -5.68 10.68
C ILE A 295 -9.54 -4.47 9.89
N ARG A 296 -10.20 -4.16 8.77
CA ARG A 296 -9.94 -2.98 7.93
C ARG A 296 -11.06 -1.97 8.17
N ARG A 297 -10.74 -0.84 8.81
CA ARG A 297 -11.74 0.12 9.33
C ARG A 297 -11.86 1.41 8.53
N ILE A 298 -10.88 1.64 7.65
CA ILE A 298 -10.76 2.86 6.84
C ILE A 298 -11.21 2.54 5.43
N ASP A 299 -10.65 1.52 4.82
CA ASP A 299 -10.95 1.17 3.45
C ASP A 299 -10.99 -0.36 3.28
N PRO A 300 -11.98 -0.94 2.57
CA PRO A 300 -11.97 -2.34 2.12
C PRO A 300 -10.66 -2.84 1.57
N VAL A 301 -9.99 -1.92 0.90
CA VAL A 301 -9.01 -2.16 -0.12
C VAL A 301 -7.59 -2.00 0.46
N LEU A 302 -7.46 -1.29 1.57
CA LEU A 302 -6.23 -1.21 2.35
C LEU A 302 -6.18 -2.38 3.35
N PRO A 303 -5.01 -3.02 3.55
CA PRO A 303 -4.86 -3.94 4.67
C PRO A 303 -5.19 -3.21 5.98
N GLY A 304 -5.57 -3.97 7.00
CA GLY A 304 -6.03 -3.47 8.29
C GLY A 304 -5.11 -3.89 9.41
N ARG A 305 -5.61 -3.83 10.65
CA ARG A 305 -4.88 -4.42 11.78
C ARG A 305 -5.09 -5.92 11.76
N GLN A 306 -4.01 -6.69 11.54
CA GLN A 306 -4.05 -8.10 11.89
C GLN A 306 -3.92 -8.25 13.42
N HIS A 307 -4.89 -8.95 13.99
CA HIS A 307 -4.95 -9.32 15.40
C HIS A 307 -4.61 -10.80 15.61
N CYS A 308 -4.17 -11.11 16.83
CA CYS A 308 -3.84 -12.45 17.27
C CYS A 308 -4.34 -12.68 18.70
N THR A 309 -3.59 -12.30 19.72
CA THR A 309 -4.00 -12.44 21.14
C THR A 309 -4.27 -11.09 21.79
N ASP A 310 -4.38 -10.03 21.00
CA ASP A 310 -4.34 -8.62 21.41
C ASP A 310 -5.72 -7.94 21.42
N VAL A 311 -6.80 -8.70 21.25
CA VAL A 311 -8.17 -8.16 21.26
C VAL A 311 -8.86 -8.56 22.55
N GLU A 312 -9.26 -7.57 23.32
CA GLU A 312 -9.95 -7.75 24.58
C GLU A 312 -11.45 -8.03 24.37
N ILE A 313 -12.00 -8.93 25.19
CA ILE A 313 -13.44 -9.18 25.23
C ILE A 313 -14.13 -7.92 25.77
N GLY A 314 -15.20 -7.49 25.11
CA GLY A 314 -15.91 -6.25 25.41
C GLY A 314 -15.37 -5.02 24.67
N ALA A 315 -14.22 -5.13 23.98
CA ALA A 315 -13.69 -4.04 23.19
C ALA A 315 -14.69 -3.59 22.13
N ARG A 316 -14.82 -2.26 21.99
CA ARG A 316 -15.65 -1.61 20.97
C ARG A 316 -14.74 -0.97 19.94
N ILE A 317 -14.91 -1.38 18.69
CA ILE A 317 -14.12 -0.93 17.56
C ILE A 317 -15.05 -0.20 16.60
N LEU A 318 -14.92 1.12 16.52
CA LEU A 318 -15.72 1.95 15.62
C LEU A 318 -15.04 2.02 14.24
N SER A 319 -15.86 2.01 13.18
CA SER A 319 -15.40 2.26 11.83
C SER A 319 -14.94 3.72 11.65
N LYS A 320 -13.95 3.95 10.79
CA LYS A 320 -13.58 5.32 10.39
C LYS A 320 -14.46 5.82 9.27
N ASN A 321 -14.76 4.94 8.31
CA ASN A 321 -15.65 5.19 7.19
C ASN A 321 -16.89 4.29 7.27
N GLN A 322 -17.76 4.35 6.26
CA GLN A 322 -18.97 3.53 6.20
C GLN A 322 -18.70 2.05 5.98
N ASP A 323 -17.54 1.73 5.40
CA ASP A 323 -17.15 0.36 5.07
C ASP A 323 -16.16 -0.21 6.10
N VAL A 324 -16.42 -1.42 6.59
CA VAL A 324 -15.49 -2.20 7.43
C VAL A 324 -15.38 -3.61 6.89
N PHE A 325 -14.16 -4.16 6.92
CA PHE A 325 -13.92 -5.52 6.50
C PHE A 325 -13.27 -6.34 7.59
N ILE A 326 -13.70 -7.59 7.68
CA ILE A 326 -13.09 -8.60 8.54
C ILE A 326 -12.61 -9.75 7.66
N ASP A 327 -11.31 -10.03 7.66
CA ASP A 327 -10.70 -11.21 7.02
C ASP A 327 -10.26 -12.18 8.10
N TYR A 328 -10.74 -13.42 8.03
CA TYR A 328 -10.41 -14.48 8.97
C TYR A 328 -9.94 -15.73 8.22
N ARG A 329 -8.87 -16.35 8.73
CA ARG A 329 -8.42 -17.69 8.36
C ARG A 329 -8.04 -18.43 9.63
N GLY A 330 -8.57 -19.62 9.83
CA GLY A 330 -8.21 -20.43 11.01
C GLY A 330 -9.08 -21.65 11.16
N ARG A 331 -8.72 -22.53 12.10
CA ARG A 331 -9.54 -23.69 12.47
C ARG A 331 -10.51 -23.28 13.57
N PRO A 332 -11.84 -23.24 13.34
CA PRO A 332 -12.82 -22.73 14.30
C PRO A 332 -12.77 -23.41 15.69
N ALA A 333 -12.34 -24.67 15.77
CA ALA A 333 -12.19 -25.37 17.06
C ALA A 333 -11.11 -24.75 17.98
N PHE A 334 -10.12 -24.07 17.42
CA PHE A 334 -8.98 -23.54 18.17
C PHE A 334 -8.80 -22.04 18.04
N SER A 335 -9.11 -21.50 16.87
CA SER A 335 -9.06 -20.08 16.55
C SER A 335 -10.46 -19.65 16.15
N ASN A 336 -11.15 -18.85 16.97
CA ASN A 336 -12.49 -18.37 16.67
C ASN A 336 -12.73 -17.00 17.29
N PHE A 337 -13.84 -16.39 16.88
CA PHE A 337 -14.29 -15.14 17.42
C PHE A 337 -15.82 -15.05 17.34
N ARG A 338 -16.38 -14.13 18.12
CA ARG A 338 -17.76 -13.68 18.01
C ARG A 338 -17.75 -12.16 18.10
N ILE A 339 -18.19 -11.48 17.06
CA ILE A 339 -18.26 -10.02 17.01
C ILE A 339 -19.69 -9.62 16.68
N ARG A 340 -20.30 -8.81 17.53
CA ARG A 340 -21.58 -8.16 17.21
C ARG A 340 -21.31 -6.90 16.42
N VAL A 341 -22.00 -6.77 15.29
CA VAL A 341 -22.01 -5.56 14.48
C VAL A 341 -23.27 -4.77 14.80
N ASP A 342 -23.08 -3.52 15.20
CA ASP A 342 -24.11 -2.52 15.37
C ASP A 342 -23.84 -1.35 14.40
N PHE A 343 -24.88 -0.61 14.02
CA PHE A 343 -24.75 0.62 13.22
C PHE A 343 -25.19 1.80 14.08
N VAL A 344 -24.27 2.73 14.30
CA VAL A 344 -24.45 3.90 15.16
C VAL A 344 -24.38 5.18 14.33
N GLU A 345 -24.98 6.26 14.83
CA GLU A 345 -24.89 7.58 14.18
C GLU A 345 -23.42 8.04 14.12
N ASP A 346 -23.04 8.66 13.00
CA ASP A 346 -21.74 9.30 12.83
C ASP A 346 -21.84 10.77 13.28
N PRO A 347 -21.24 11.18 14.40
CA PRO A 347 -21.30 12.56 14.89
C PRO A 347 -20.50 13.56 14.02
N GLY A 348 -19.80 13.08 12.99
CA GLY A 348 -19.15 13.91 11.97
C GLY A 348 -20.00 14.17 10.74
N CYS A 349 -21.18 13.54 10.64
CA CYS A 349 -22.34 14.08 9.93
C CYS A 349 -23.07 15.04 10.89
#